data_AF-A0A940RKE8-F1
#
_entry.id   AF-A0A940RKE8-F1
#
_cell.length_a   1.000
_cell.length_b   1.000
_cell.length_c   1.000
_cell.angle_alpha   90.00
_cell.angle_beta   90.00
_cell.angle_gamma   90.00
#
_symmetry.space_group_name_H-M   'P 1'
#
loop_
_entity.id
_entity.type
_entity.pdbx_description
1 polymer ?
#
loop_
_entity_poly.entity_id
_entity_poly.type
_entity_poly.pdbx_seq_one_letter_code
_entity_poly.pdbx_strand_id
1 'polypeptide(L)'
;MSRSSLRRPPSVAAAVVLAAGLLAGCGQAPMGSAEEGAPPPADAPAATPPGPDYGGAFDLVGTEPFWGVKIRADGVTLSRPGEPDVTMANDGAQLMGDVGVWGTGHMVVKLTPEDCSDGMSDRRYGYVAEVTVNGQVLKGCGARPADLAAQPRL
;
A
#
# COMPACT_ATOMS: atom_id res chain seq x y z
N MET A 1 -71.30 18.24 32.65
CA MET A 1 -71.78 18.63 31.30
C MET A 1 -70.72 18.12 30.32
N SER A 2 -70.66 16.89 29.79
CA SER A 2 -71.60 15.98 29.13
C SER A 2 -72.26 16.51 27.85
N ARG A 3 -71.72 16.05 26.70
CA ARG A 3 -72.33 15.80 25.36
C ARG A 3 -71.15 15.57 24.39
N SER A 4 -70.69 14.35 24.13
CA SER A 4 -71.28 13.30 23.27
C SER A 4 -71.52 13.70 21.82
N SER A 5 -71.04 12.81 20.93
CA SER A 5 -71.58 12.45 19.62
C SER A 5 -71.08 13.17 18.37
N LEU A 6 -70.83 12.52 17.22
CA LEU A 6 -70.60 11.11 16.83
C LEU A 6 -70.36 11.12 15.29
N ARG A 7 -69.79 10.02 14.76
CA ARG A 7 -70.03 9.38 13.42
C ARG A 7 -69.22 9.80 12.16
N ARG A 8 -68.51 8.79 11.63
CA ARG A 8 -68.10 8.47 10.21
C ARG A 8 -69.35 8.12 9.35
N PRO A 9 -69.34 7.64 8.06
CA PRO A 9 -68.31 7.27 7.04
C PRO A 9 -68.77 7.71 5.59
N PRO A 10 -68.70 6.96 4.45
CA PRO A 10 -67.79 5.92 3.88
C PRO A 10 -67.29 6.21 2.43
N SER A 11 -66.52 5.25 1.92
CA SER A 11 -65.90 5.04 0.59
C SER A 11 -66.81 5.17 -0.64
N VAL A 12 -66.23 5.57 -1.78
CA VAL A 12 -66.66 5.13 -3.12
C VAL A 12 -65.43 4.81 -3.96
N ALA A 13 -65.33 3.54 -4.36
CA ALA A 13 -64.46 3.06 -5.43
C ALA A 13 -65.18 3.24 -6.77
N ALA A 14 -64.49 3.70 -7.81
CA ALA A 14 -64.89 3.43 -9.19
C ALA A 14 -63.70 3.63 -10.13
N ALA A 15 -63.42 2.58 -10.89
CA ALA A 15 -62.42 2.50 -11.93
C ALA A 15 -62.86 3.21 -13.23
N VAL A 16 -61.94 3.21 -14.21
CA VAL A 16 -62.14 3.08 -15.67
C VAL A 16 -61.55 4.24 -16.52
N VAL A 17 -60.41 3.89 -17.14
CA VAL A 17 -60.00 3.99 -18.56
C VAL A 17 -59.83 5.37 -19.25
N LEU A 18 -58.62 5.46 -19.83
CA LEU A 18 -58.08 6.30 -20.90
C LEU A 18 -59.05 7.14 -21.74
N ALA A 19 -58.72 8.44 -21.86
CA ALA A 19 -58.92 9.19 -23.09
C ALA A 19 -57.75 10.17 -23.29
N ALA A 20 -57.14 10.08 -24.47
CA ALA A 20 -56.00 10.88 -24.91
C ALA A 20 -56.36 12.36 -25.10
N GLY A 21 -55.48 13.25 -24.63
CA GLY A 21 -55.53 14.68 -24.89
C GLY A 21 -54.12 15.23 -25.04
N LEU A 22 -53.64 15.33 -26.28
CA LEU A 22 -52.44 16.08 -26.65
C LEU A 22 -52.79 17.57 -26.66
N LEU A 23 -52.16 18.36 -25.79
CA LEU A 23 -51.94 19.80 -25.99
C LEU A 23 -50.74 20.27 -25.15
N ALA A 24 -49.82 20.91 -25.87
CA ALA A 24 -48.49 21.37 -25.48
C ALA A 24 -48.44 22.18 -24.16
N GLY A 25 -47.63 21.69 -23.22
CA GLY A 25 -47.07 22.49 -22.12
C GLY A 25 -45.55 22.51 -22.24
N CYS A 26 -45.00 23.54 -22.88
CA CYS A 26 -43.56 23.81 -22.88
C CYS A 26 -43.14 24.30 -21.50
N GLY A 27 -42.55 23.41 -20.70
CA GLY A 27 -41.99 23.76 -19.41
C GLY A 27 -40.85 22.82 -19.08
N GLN A 28 -39.63 23.23 -19.48
CA GLN A 28 -38.35 23.02 -18.80
C GLN A 28 -37.22 23.16 -19.82
N ALA A 29 -36.47 24.26 -19.71
CA ALA A 29 -35.17 24.37 -20.34
C ALA A 29 -34.24 23.33 -19.69
N PRO A 30 -33.70 22.34 -20.43
CA PRO A 30 -32.48 21.71 -19.98
C PRO A 30 -31.35 22.70 -20.21
N MET A 31 -30.61 22.96 -19.13
CA MET A 31 -29.35 23.68 -19.13
C MET A 31 -28.50 23.31 -20.35
N GLY A 32 -27.98 24.36 -20.97
CA GLY A 32 -27.08 24.28 -22.10
C GLY A 32 -25.95 23.30 -21.86
N SER A 33 -25.73 22.48 -22.87
CA SER A 33 -24.42 21.95 -23.18
C SER A 33 -23.45 23.11 -23.44
N ALA A 34 -22.19 22.88 -23.10
CA ALA A 34 -21.03 23.77 -23.19
C ALA A 34 -20.82 24.71 -21.99
N GLU A 35 -20.34 24.16 -20.88
CA GLU A 35 -18.97 24.55 -20.50
C GLU A 35 -18.04 23.41 -20.90
N GLU A 36 -17.39 23.66 -22.02
CA GLU A 36 -16.12 23.09 -22.44
C GLU A 36 -15.14 23.21 -21.26
N GLY A 37 -15.10 22.19 -20.41
CA GLY A 37 -13.97 22.02 -19.50
C GLY A 37 -12.76 21.77 -20.38
N ALA A 38 -11.97 22.82 -20.60
CA ALA A 38 -10.70 22.75 -21.31
C ALA A 38 -9.92 21.51 -20.82
N PRO A 39 -9.31 20.71 -21.73
CA PRO A 39 -8.42 19.64 -21.28
C PRO A 39 -7.37 20.26 -20.35
N PRO A 40 -6.99 19.57 -19.25
CA PRO A 40 -5.88 20.05 -18.43
C PRO A 40 -4.69 20.32 -19.36
N PRO A 41 -3.91 21.40 -19.13
CA PRO A 41 -2.75 21.69 -19.96
C PRO A 41 -1.90 20.43 -20.06
N ALA A 42 -1.67 19.95 -21.28
CA ALA A 42 -1.02 18.67 -21.59
C ALA A 42 0.48 18.62 -21.22
N ASP A 43 0.97 19.61 -20.46
CA ASP A 43 2.38 19.83 -20.13
C ASP A 43 2.66 19.87 -18.62
N ALA A 44 1.71 19.48 -17.76
CA ALA A 44 2.06 19.18 -16.37
C ALA A 44 2.82 17.85 -16.32
N PRO A 45 4.08 17.79 -15.85
CA PRO A 45 4.76 16.52 -15.69
C PRO A 45 3.95 15.67 -14.71
N ALA A 46 3.58 14.46 -15.14
CA ALA A 46 2.98 13.48 -14.25
C ALA A 46 3.90 13.34 -13.03
N ALA A 47 3.34 13.48 -11.82
CA ALA A 47 4.10 13.30 -10.60
C ALA A 47 4.77 11.93 -10.65
N THR A 48 6.10 11.90 -10.51
CA THR A 48 6.84 10.65 -10.39
C THR A 48 6.25 9.88 -9.20
N PRO A 49 5.88 8.59 -9.37
CA PRO A 49 5.43 7.78 -8.26
C PRO A 49 6.43 7.88 -7.10
N PRO A 50 5.97 7.95 -5.84
CA PRO A 50 6.89 7.91 -4.72
C PRO A 50 7.73 6.63 -4.82
N GLY A 51 9.03 6.76 -4.57
CA GLY A 51 9.94 5.62 -4.52
C GLY A 51 9.54 4.61 -3.44
N PRO A 52 10.19 3.43 -3.40
CA PRO A 52 9.92 2.40 -2.41
C PRO A 52 10.04 2.92 -0.98
N ASP A 53 9.09 2.54 -0.13
CA ASP A 53 9.07 2.89 1.29
C ASP A 53 9.95 1.94 2.11
N TYR A 54 11.04 2.45 2.66
CA TYR A 54 11.94 1.71 3.56
C TYR A 54 11.72 2.00 5.05
N GLY A 55 10.58 2.60 5.40
CA GLY A 55 10.12 2.70 6.79
C GLY A 55 9.83 1.34 7.42
N GLY A 56 10.00 1.26 8.74
CA GLY A 56 9.64 0.10 9.54
C GLY A 56 10.75 -0.96 9.64
N ALA A 57 10.33 -2.22 9.78
CA ALA A 57 11.22 -3.34 10.07
C ALA A 57 11.44 -4.23 8.85
N PHE A 58 12.65 -4.77 8.75
CA PHE A 58 13.05 -5.75 7.74
C PHE A 58 13.77 -6.93 8.38
N ASP A 59 13.55 -8.11 7.82
CA ASP A 59 14.31 -9.32 8.09
C ASP A 59 15.03 -9.73 6.81
N LEU A 60 16.33 -9.94 6.96
CA LEU A 60 17.27 -10.22 5.88
C LEU A 60 17.98 -11.53 6.19
N VAL A 61 18.20 -12.34 5.17
CA VAL A 61 18.84 -13.65 5.29
C VAL A 61 19.77 -13.87 4.13
N GLY A 62 20.88 -14.57 4.37
CA GLY A 62 21.68 -15.17 3.32
C GLY A 62 22.16 -16.55 3.72
N THR A 63 22.36 -17.38 2.72
CA THR A 63 22.55 -18.82 2.88
C THR A 63 24.01 -19.24 2.71
N GLU A 64 24.79 -18.49 1.91
CA GLU A 64 26.23 -18.75 1.73
C GLU A 64 27.05 -17.44 1.70
N PRO A 65 27.86 -17.18 2.74
CA PRO A 65 27.82 -17.83 4.05
C PRO A 65 26.46 -17.61 4.74
N PHE A 66 26.16 -18.37 5.80
CA PHE A 66 24.92 -18.15 6.57
C PHE A 66 24.99 -16.85 7.38
N TRP A 67 23.97 -16.01 7.27
CA TRP A 67 23.86 -14.78 8.06
C TRP A 67 22.40 -14.32 8.13
N GLY A 68 22.12 -13.43 9.09
CA GLY A 68 20.85 -12.73 9.16
C GLY A 68 21.03 -11.28 9.61
N VAL A 69 20.21 -10.37 9.09
CA VAL A 69 20.11 -9.01 9.60
C VAL A 69 18.68 -8.71 10.04
N LYS A 70 18.54 -8.09 11.21
CA LYS A 70 17.29 -7.53 11.71
C LYS A 70 17.40 -6.02 11.72
N ILE A 71 16.56 -5.34 10.94
CA ILE A 71 16.37 -3.90 10.99
C ILE A 71 15.13 -3.62 11.83
N ARG A 72 15.29 -2.88 12.93
CA ARG A 72 14.25 -2.50 13.89
C ARG A 72 14.35 -1.02 14.21
N ALA A 73 13.34 -0.45 14.87
CA ALA A 73 13.31 0.98 15.18
C ALA A 73 14.51 1.42 16.05
N ASP A 74 15.01 0.55 16.91
CA ASP A 74 16.10 0.79 17.86
C ASP A 74 17.49 0.43 17.32
N GLY A 75 17.58 -0.33 16.22
CA GLY A 75 18.88 -0.73 15.69
C GLY A 75 18.85 -1.67 14.50
N VAL A 76 20.04 -1.88 13.95
CA VAL A 76 20.34 -2.89 12.92
C VAL A 76 21.35 -3.88 13.50
N THR A 77 21.00 -5.16 13.49
CA THR A 77 21.84 -6.24 14.03
C THR A 77 22.14 -7.26 12.94
N LEU A 78 23.41 -7.48 12.66
CA LEU A 78 23.92 -8.59 11.85
C LEU A 78 24.39 -9.73 12.75
N SER A 79 23.86 -10.93 12.49
CA SER A 79 24.25 -12.17 13.15
C SER A 79 24.82 -13.16 12.15
N ARG A 80 25.91 -13.83 12.54
CA ARG A 80 26.62 -14.83 11.73
C ARG A 80 27.00 -16.02 12.61
N PRO A 81 26.76 -17.27 12.20
CA PRO A 81 27.11 -18.43 13.00
C PRO A 81 28.60 -18.45 13.35
N GLY A 82 28.91 -18.58 14.64
CA GLY A 82 30.29 -18.63 15.14
C GLY A 82 31.00 -17.27 15.23
N GLU A 83 30.34 -16.16 14.91
CA GLU A 83 30.88 -14.81 15.05
C GLU A 83 30.03 -13.96 16.03
N PRO A 84 30.62 -12.96 16.70
CA PRO A 84 29.85 -11.98 17.47
C PRO A 84 28.90 -11.18 16.58
N ASP A 85 27.77 -10.77 17.16
CA ASP A 85 26.85 -9.85 16.50
C ASP A 85 27.51 -8.49 16.23
N VAL A 86 27.20 -7.91 15.08
CA VAL A 86 27.58 -6.54 14.71
C VAL A 86 26.32 -5.68 14.74
N THR A 87 26.35 -4.60 15.53
CA THR A 87 25.19 -3.74 15.75
C THR A 87 25.49 -2.29 15.39
N MET A 88 24.46 -1.58 14.95
CA MET A 88 24.45 -0.11 14.82
C MET A 88 23.09 0.46 15.20
N ALA A 89 23.04 1.76 15.48
CA ALA A 89 21.78 2.49 15.59
C ALA A 89 21.05 2.51 14.24
N ASN A 90 19.72 2.58 14.27
CA ASN A 90 18.92 2.75 13.06
C ASN A 90 18.51 4.23 12.92
N ASP A 91 19.29 4.99 12.15
CA ASP A 91 18.99 6.39 11.81
C ASP A 91 18.00 6.53 10.63
N GLY A 92 17.43 5.41 10.18
CA GLY A 92 16.57 5.33 9.01
C GLY A 92 17.34 5.07 7.71
N ALA A 93 16.60 4.61 6.70
CA ALA A 93 17.16 4.35 5.38
C ALA A 93 17.44 5.65 4.62
N GLN A 94 18.62 5.73 4.01
CA GLN A 94 18.92 6.71 2.97
C GLN A 94 18.53 6.12 1.61
N LEU A 95 17.84 6.89 0.78
CA LEU A 95 17.46 6.48 -0.56
C LEU A 95 18.57 6.82 -1.57
N MET A 96 19.03 5.82 -2.31
CA MET A 96 19.93 5.98 -3.45
C MET A 96 19.22 5.45 -4.71
N GLY A 97 18.41 6.32 -5.33
CA GLY A 97 17.40 5.86 -6.30
C GLY A 97 16.34 5.03 -5.59
N ASP A 98 16.07 3.83 -6.10
CA ASP A 98 15.14 2.87 -5.49
C ASP A 98 15.80 1.99 -4.42
N VAL A 99 17.09 2.17 -4.13
CA VAL A 99 17.82 1.36 -3.15
C VAL A 99 17.77 2.01 -1.77
N GLY A 100 17.31 1.27 -0.77
CA GLY A 100 17.37 1.66 0.64
C GLY A 100 18.73 1.28 1.25
N VAL A 101 19.38 2.23 1.91
CA VAL A 101 20.73 2.07 2.48
C VAL A 101 20.74 2.45 3.96
N TRP A 102 21.28 1.55 4.81
CA TRP A 102 21.50 1.80 6.23
C TRP A 102 22.99 1.73 6.57
N GLY A 103 23.39 2.55 7.55
CA GLY A 103 24.71 2.46 8.18
C GLY A 103 25.83 3.20 7.49
N THR A 104 27.02 3.13 8.09
CA THR A 104 28.25 3.76 7.62
C THR A 104 29.45 2.89 7.94
N GLY A 105 30.45 2.86 7.04
CA GLY A 105 31.82 2.41 7.29
C GLY A 105 32.01 0.95 7.71
N HIS A 106 31.67 0.62 8.97
CA HIS A 106 31.90 -0.70 9.58
C HIS A 106 30.83 -1.73 9.20
N MET A 107 29.60 -1.27 8.94
CA MET A 107 28.53 -2.08 8.37
C MET A 107 27.65 -1.20 7.48
N VAL A 108 27.31 -1.68 6.29
CA VAL A 108 26.38 -1.03 5.35
C VAL A 108 25.42 -2.09 4.85
N VAL A 109 24.12 -1.82 4.95
CA VAL A 109 23.06 -2.70 4.46
C VAL A 109 22.36 -2.01 3.30
N LYS A 110 22.22 -2.71 2.18
CA LYS A 110 21.51 -2.22 0.98
C LYS A 110 20.38 -3.18 0.65
N LEU A 111 19.18 -2.66 0.47
CA LEU A 111 18.03 -3.40 -0.04
C LEU A 111 17.62 -2.82 -1.38
N THR A 112 17.52 -3.69 -2.38
CA THR A 112 17.02 -3.35 -3.72
C THR A 112 15.66 -4.02 -3.91
N PRO A 113 14.62 -3.31 -4.38
CA PRO A 113 13.28 -3.89 -4.55
C PRO A 113 13.29 -4.80 -5.78
N GLU A 114 13.40 -6.10 -5.51
CA GLU A 114 13.51 -7.15 -6.53
C GLU A 114 13.10 -8.49 -5.89
N ASP A 115 12.34 -9.30 -6.64
CA ASP A 115 11.97 -10.65 -6.23
C ASP A 115 13.22 -11.50 -5.92
N CYS A 116 13.26 -12.08 -4.73
CA CYS A 116 14.38 -12.88 -4.26
C CYS A 116 13.91 -14.20 -3.63
N SER A 117 14.71 -15.24 -3.77
CA SER A 117 14.53 -16.54 -3.10
C SER A 117 15.85 -16.92 -2.43
N ASP A 118 15.76 -17.45 -1.22
CA ASP A 118 16.93 -17.92 -0.47
C ASP A 118 17.43 -19.30 -0.95
N GLY A 119 16.75 -19.93 -1.92
CA GLY A 119 17.14 -21.18 -2.56
C GLY A 119 17.00 -22.43 -1.68
N MET A 120 16.62 -22.28 -0.41
CA MET A 120 16.44 -23.39 0.53
C MET A 120 15.01 -23.49 1.06
N SER A 121 14.26 -22.38 0.98
CA SER A 121 12.85 -22.34 1.35
C SER A 121 11.99 -21.92 0.17
N ASP A 122 10.70 -22.25 0.23
CA ASP A 122 9.70 -21.75 -0.71
C ASP A 122 9.26 -20.31 -0.38
N ARG A 123 9.98 -19.61 0.50
CA ARG A 123 9.66 -18.24 0.89
C ARG A 123 10.04 -17.27 -0.20
N ARG A 124 9.16 -16.30 -0.42
CA ARG A 124 9.37 -15.20 -1.36
C ARG A 124 9.77 -13.95 -0.61
N TYR A 125 10.82 -13.31 -1.10
CA TYR A 125 11.36 -12.08 -0.55
C TYR A 125 11.19 -10.97 -1.59
N GLY A 126 10.75 -9.80 -1.15
CA GLY A 126 10.53 -8.65 -2.04
C GLY A 126 11.78 -7.82 -2.31
N TYR A 127 12.90 -8.18 -1.70
CA TYR A 127 14.14 -7.43 -1.83
C TYR A 127 15.34 -8.35 -1.99
N VAL A 128 16.29 -7.92 -2.82
CA VAL A 128 17.68 -8.41 -2.80
C VAL A 128 18.45 -7.61 -1.76
N ALA A 129 19.22 -8.31 -0.92
CA ALA A 129 19.99 -7.74 0.17
C ALA A 129 21.50 -7.86 -0.08
N GLU A 130 22.21 -6.78 0.22
CA GLU A 130 23.66 -6.75 0.28
C GLU A 130 24.10 -6.16 1.63
N VAL A 131 24.98 -6.87 2.35
CA VAL A 131 25.58 -6.36 3.58
C VAL A 131 27.08 -6.30 3.39
N THR A 132 27.64 -5.10 3.46
CA THR A 132 29.10 -4.92 3.55
C THR A 132 29.47 -4.80 5.01
N VAL A 133 30.34 -5.68 5.50
CA VAL A 133 30.84 -5.66 6.89
C VAL A 133 32.32 -5.99 6.88
N ASN A 134 33.15 -5.18 7.52
CA ASN A 134 34.61 -5.39 7.59
C ASN A 134 35.28 -5.65 6.22
N GLY A 135 34.77 -5.04 5.15
CA GLY A 135 35.27 -5.23 3.77
C GLY A 135 34.77 -6.49 3.05
N GLN A 136 33.99 -7.34 3.70
CA GLN A 136 33.32 -8.48 3.07
C GLN A 136 31.91 -8.10 2.62
N VAL A 137 31.51 -8.56 1.43
CA VAL A 137 30.15 -8.40 0.91
C VAL A 137 29.39 -9.72 1.07
N LEU A 138 28.24 -9.64 1.72
CA LEU A 138 27.30 -10.72 1.93
C LEU A 138 26.07 -10.48 1.07
N LYS A 139 25.62 -11.50 0.34
CA LYS A 139 24.44 -11.45 -0.53
C LYS A 139 23.32 -12.30 0.04
N GLY A 140 22.08 -11.86 -0.18
CA GLY A 140 20.91 -12.55 0.34
C GLY A 140 19.60 -11.89 -0.07
N CYS A 141 18.55 -12.20 0.66
CA CYS A 141 17.19 -11.72 0.43
C CYS A 141 16.64 -10.96 1.65
N GLY A 142 15.67 -10.08 1.42
CA GLY A 142 15.03 -9.27 2.44
C GLY A 142 13.53 -9.18 2.26
N ALA A 143 12.81 -9.07 3.36
CA ALA A 143 11.37 -8.84 3.37
C ALA A 143 10.93 -8.14 4.66
N ARG A 144 9.74 -7.56 4.66
CA ARG A 144 9.14 -7.12 5.91
C ARG A 144 8.69 -8.34 6.72
N PRO A 145 8.81 -8.32 8.05
CA PRO A 145 8.35 -9.43 8.89
C PRO A 145 6.87 -9.79 8.66
N ALA A 146 6.01 -8.80 8.40
CA ALA A 146 4.59 -9.02 8.10
C ALA A 146 4.40 -9.79 6.79
N ASP A 147 5.16 -9.44 5.74
CA ASP A 147 5.10 -10.12 4.44
C ASP A 147 5.53 -11.59 4.56
N LEU A 148 6.57 -11.85 5.35
CA LEU A 148 7.04 -13.20 5.65
C LEU A 148 6.06 -14.01 6.50
N ALA A 149 5.28 -13.36 7.36
CA ALA A 149 4.30 -14.00 8.23
C ALA A 149 2.99 -14.32 7.51
N ALA A 150 2.63 -13.53 6.49
CA ALA A 150 1.44 -13.75 5.66
C ALA A 150 1.60 -14.88 4.64
N GLN A 151 2.83 -15.33 4.39
CA GLN A 151 3.11 -16.44 3.46
C GLN A 151 2.59 -17.78 4.01
N PRO A 152 2.05 -18.66 3.14
CA PRO A 152 1.66 -20.00 3.55
C PRO A 152 2.82 -20.74 4.21
N ARG A 153 2.53 -21.41 5.33
CA ARG A 153 3.45 -22.39 5.91
C ARG A 153 3.17 -23.72 5.24
N LEU A 154 4.18 -24.24 4.53
CA LEU A 154 4.16 -25.58 3.96
C LEU A 154 4.47 -26.64 5.03
#